data_AF-A0ABD6CTI7-F1
#
_entry.id   AF-A0ABD6CTI7-F1
#
_cell.length_a   1.000
_cell.length_b   1.000
_cell.length_c   1.000
_cell.angle_alpha   90.00
_cell.angle_beta   90.00
_cell.angle_gamma   90.00
#
_symmetry.space_group_name_H-M   'P 1'
#
loop_
_entity.id
_entity.type
_entity.pdbx_description
1 polymer ?
#
loop_
_entity_poly.entity_id
_entity_poly.type
_entity_poly.pdbx_seq_one_letter_code
_entity_poly.pdbx_strand_id
1 'polypeptide(L)'
;MNARNWRGVLPEWTHLLIVRYTLLTLATVAVVATLTTLLNPAVQTENIRALLTTLATAEASVLAIVFSVTVVALQLVVTRYSARLTSLFIKEPLFRTTFALFVGAIAFNLLVVYLLPIQNSRLLNAVVGIAFALAAVSTFALYQFIQLMIQRSSPDDLISVLVERELAPDEYLPATATEFAEIEVHPIRPLYRTIARAIELGEYQTAAQGIDGLRTVLTRTFEYLESEHTEEDAAQYASAVSTEVLTEYVPPILEQAYTHEQYDLVSDAVDDVEAVALDGLDHGFTDVAEDAAEGLGDAFDAAPLTWEGNRLRTPVKESLLELTKATASDAEYSTFRAVFHPLDYQLTLLLRRRPDSNVTHDLVGDYYSRDVVEIFDVLVNRYGPAVQDQDINWISPTEGRKWTLPDEAEPLRHVWREYASFTETVLRYRVSEEEYPFVEGSIDDGWNRITQCAADAGIDDLATLCCMTTLQLAYRVDQLEDGRLGMWTNNLGRLRLDYDPAIVDRAFELLKAGEQPEGQNISVRAVDPASTDAEEGFIERFLSTEEEDTPFEEWLVEFEEDVHERTEYLRERE
;
A
#
# COMPACT_ATOMS: atom_id res chain seq x y z
N MET A 1 -20.05 -38.48 9.93
CA MET A 1 -19.64 -38.90 11.30
C MET A 1 -18.35 -39.71 11.19
N ASN A 2 -17.22 -39.04 11.38
CA ASN A 2 -15.91 -39.67 11.57
C ASN A 2 -15.21 -38.91 12.71
N ALA A 3 -14.75 -39.66 13.70
CA ALA A 3 -14.08 -39.14 14.88
C ALA A 3 -12.72 -38.54 14.49
N ARG A 4 -12.63 -37.20 14.42
CA ARG A 4 -11.36 -36.48 14.28
C ARG A 4 -10.75 -36.26 15.66
N ASN A 5 -9.48 -36.62 15.76
CA ASN A 5 -8.60 -36.54 16.92
C ASN A 5 -8.64 -35.16 17.61
N TRP A 6 -9.20 -35.11 18.82
CA TRP A 6 -9.09 -33.98 19.76
C TRP A 6 -7.83 -34.10 20.63
N ARG A 7 -6.66 -34.29 20.01
CA ARG A 7 -5.37 -34.28 20.73
C ARG A 7 -4.34 -33.51 19.92
N GLY A 8 -4.06 -32.29 20.34
CA GLY A 8 -2.89 -31.52 19.91
C GLY A 8 -3.22 -30.17 19.32
N VAL A 9 -3.66 -29.21 20.13
CA VAL A 9 -3.56 -27.77 19.80
C VAL A 9 -3.17 -27.02 21.07
N LEU A 10 -1.94 -27.24 21.49
CA LEU A 10 -1.18 -26.39 22.39
C LEU A 10 0.20 -26.38 21.75
N PRO A 11 0.76 -25.21 21.39
CA PRO A 11 2.08 -25.14 20.74
C PRO A 11 3.06 -26.00 21.53
N GLU A 12 3.88 -26.84 20.89
CA GLU A 12 4.79 -27.78 21.59
C GLU A 12 5.62 -27.08 22.68
N TRP A 13 5.92 -25.79 22.48
CA TRP A 13 6.58 -24.90 23.43
C TRP A 13 5.80 -24.63 24.73
N THR A 14 4.47 -24.48 24.65
CA THR A 14 3.59 -24.29 25.82
C THR A 14 3.47 -25.57 26.65
N HIS A 15 3.41 -26.74 25.99
CA HIS A 15 3.49 -28.03 26.66
C HIS A 15 4.85 -28.22 27.33
N LEU A 16 5.95 -27.84 26.67
CA LEU A 16 7.29 -27.90 27.24
C LEU A 16 7.44 -27.01 28.47
N LEU A 17 6.89 -25.79 28.44
CA LEU A 17 6.90 -24.87 29.58
C LEU A 17 6.07 -25.39 30.74
N ILE A 18 4.83 -25.83 30.50
CA ILE A 18 3.96 -26.39 31.56
C ILE A 18 4.61 -27.62 32.20
N VAL A 19 5.20 -28.52 31.40
CA VAL A 19 5.94 -29.70 31.89
C VAL A 19 7.19 -29.28 32.66
N ARG A 20 7.95 -28.29 32.18
CA ARG A 20 9.15 -27.80 32.87
C ARG A 20 8.80 -27.13 34.20
N TYR A 21 7.75 -26.31 34.25
CA TYR A 21 7.28 -25.68 35.48
C TYR A 21 6.80 -26.74 36.47
N THR A 22 5.95 -27.69 36.06
CA THR A 22 5.47 -28.77 36.94
C THR A 22 6.58 -29.69 37.45
N LEU A 23 7.60 -29.98 36.64
CA LEU A 23 8.77 -30.73 37.10
C LEU A 23 9.61 -29.93 38.12
N LEU A 24 9.76 -28.62 37.90
CA LEU A 24 10.51 -27.74 38.81
C LEU A 24 9.75 -27.53 40.13
N THR A 25 8.42 -27.42 40.09
CA THR A 25 7.58 -27.37 41.29
C THR A 25 7.69 -28.67 42.09
N LEU A 26 7.54 -29.82 41.43
CA LEU A 26 7.67 -31.14 42.07
C LEU A 26 9.06 -31.38 42.64
N ALA A 27 10.12 -31.00 41.93
CA ALA A 27 11.50 -31.11 42.42
C ALA A 27 11.74 -30.22 43.64
N THR A 28 11.29 -28.96 43.61
CA THR A 28 11.45 -28.02 44.73
C THR A 28 10.67 -28.50 45.95
N VAL A 29 9.43 -28.96 45.75
CA VAL A 29 8.59 -29.54 46.82
C VAL A 29 9.25 -30.79 47.40
N ALA A 30 9.80 -31.68 46.57
CA ALA A 30 10.47 -32.89 47.03
C ALA A 30 11.76 -32.58 47.80
N VAL A 31 12.57 -31.64 47.33
CA VAL A 31 13.81 -31.21 48.01
C VAL A 31 13.50 -30.55 49.35
N VAL A 32 12.52 -29.64 49.41
CA VAL A 32 12.16 -28.96 50.66
C VAL A 32 11.53 -29.95 51.65
N ALA A 33 10.65 -30.84 51.21
CA ALA A 33 10.05 -31.86 52.06
C ALA A 33 11.09 -32.86 52.61
N THR A 34 12.06 -33.27 51.78
CA THR A 34 13.17 -34.11 52.24
C THR A 34 14.09 -33.37 53.20
N LEU A 35 14.35 -32.07 52.97
CA LEU A 35 15.15 -31.26 53.88
C LEU A 35 14.46 -31.05 55.24
N THR A 36 13.15 -30.75 55.26
CA THR A 36 12.42 -30.52 56.52
C THR A 36 12.21 -31.79 57.32
N THR A 37 12.03 -32.94 56.65
CA THR A 37 11.98 -34.25 57.32
C THR A 37 13.33 -34.65 57.91
N LEU A 38 14.43 -34.32 57.23
CA LEU A 38 15.78 -34.63 57.69
C LEU A 38 16.22 -33.72 58.85
N LEU A 39 15.86 -32.44 58.81
CA LEU A 39 16.19 -31.45 59.85
C LEU A 39 15.28 -31.56 61.10
N ASN A 40 14.07 -32.09 60.93
CA ASN A 40 13.08 -32.36 61.99
C ASN A 40 12.99 -31.30 63.10
N PRO A 41 12.66 -30.03 62.76
CA PRO A 41 12.56 -28.96 63.75
C PRO A 41 11.46 -29.26 64.78
N ALA A 42 11.68 -28.88 66.03
CA ALA A 42 10.69 -29.01 67.09
C ALA A 42 9.65 -27.89 66.96
N VAL A 43 8.55 -28.15 66.24
CA VAL A 43 7.48 -27.18 65.99
C VAL A 43 6.24 -27.54 66.81
N GLN A 44 5.72 -26.60 67.59
CA GLN A 44 4.47 -26.76 68.36
C GLN A 44 3.25 -26.66 67.43
N THR A 45 2.24 -27.51 67.65
CA THR A 45 1.09 -27.68 66.74
C THR A 45 0.21 -26.43 66.63
N GLU A 46 0.09 -25.63 67.68
CA GLU A 46 -0.66 -24.36 67.68
C GLU A 46 -0.01 -23.32 66.74
N ASN A 47 1.32 -23.25 66.73
CA ASN A 47 2.07 -22.34 65.85
C ASN A 47 1.91 -22.72 64.37
N ILE A 48 1.73 -24.01 64.06
CA ILE A 48 1.54 -24.49 62.68
C ILE A 48 0.17 -24.11 62.15
N ARG A 49 -0.88 -24.27 62.97
CA ARG A 49 -2.24 -23.87 62.57
C ARG A 49 -2.28 -22.37 62.26
N ALA A 50 -1.73 -21.55 63.14
CA ALA A 50 -1.62 -20.11 62.91
C ALA A 50 -0.83 -19.80 61.63
N LEU A 51 0.34 -20.42 61.45
CA LEU A 51 1.21 -20.20 60.29
C LEU A 51 0.52 -20.56 58.96
N LEU A 52 -0.10 -21.74 58.86
CA LEU A 52 -0.77 -22.18 57.63
C LEU A 52 -2.00 -21.34 57.30
N THR A 53 -2.77 -20.93 58.32
CA THR A 53 -3.90 -20.00 58.11
C THR A 53 -3.42 -18.62 57.66
N THR A 54 -2.35 -18.10 58.25
CA THR A 54 -1.71 -16.84 57.80
C THR A 54 -1.20 -16.96 56.37
N LEU A 55 -0.54 -18.06 56.03
CA LEU A 55 -0.02 -18.31 54.67
C LEU A 55 -1.16 -18.37 53.65
N ALA A 56 -2.21 -19.15 53.91
CA ALA A 56 -3.38 -19.22 53.04
C ALA A 56 -4.08 -17.86 52.85
N THR A 57 -4.17 -17.06 53.92
CA THR A 57 -4.78 -15.72 53.86
C THR A 57 -3.92 -14.74 53.06
N ALA A 58 -2.60 -14.79 53.23
CA ALA A 58 -1.65 -13.97 52.48
C ALA A 58 -1.67 -14.33 50.99
N GLU A 59 -1.62 -15.62 50.65
CA GLU A 59 -1.74 -16.11 49.27
C GLU A 59 -3.06 -15.69 48.63
N ALA A 60 -4.17 -15.81 49.36
CA ALA A 60 -5.49 -15.38 48.87
C ALA A 60 -5.56 -13.87 48.62
N SER A 61 -4.96 -13.06 49.50
CA SER A 61 -4.93 -11.60 49.38
C SER A 61 -4.08 -11.14 48.18
N VAL A 62 -2.90 -11.75 48.01
CA VAL A 62 -2.04 -11.50 46.85
C VAL A 62 -2.76 -11.88 45.55
N LEU A 63 -3.38 -13.06 45.49
CA LEU A 63 -4.15 -13.48 44.33
C LEU A 63 -5.31 -12.51 44.00
N ALA A 64 -6.02 -12.04 45.01
CA ALA A 64 -7.11 -11.08 44.84
C ALA A 64 -6.64 -9.73 44.29
N ILE A 65 -5.50 -9.22 44.77
CA ILE A 65 -4.88 -7.98 44.25
C ILE A 65 -4.50 -8.15 42.78
N VAL A 66 -3.79 -9.24 42.46
CA VAL A 66 -3.32 -9.51 41.09
C VAL A 66 -4.50 -9.65 40.13
N PHE A 67 -5.55 -10.37 40.53
CA PHE A 67 -6.77 -10.48 39.74
C PHE A 67 -7.42 -9.11 39.53
N SER A 68 -7.51 -8.29 40.57
CA SER A 68 -8.10 -6.95 40.47
C SER A 68 -7.31 -6.04 39.51
N VAL A 69 -5.99 -5.99 39.63
CA VAL A 69 -5.13 -5.18 38.73
C VAL A 69 -5.18 -5.70 37.30
N THR A 70 -5.17 -7.02 37.11
CA THR A 70 -5.26 -7.63 35.76
C THR A 70 -6.59 -7.29 35.10
N VAL A 71 -7.71 -7.35 35.85
CA VAL A 71 -9.02 -6.95 35.33
C VAL A 71 -9.08 -5.47 34.97
N VAL A 72 -8.48 -4.58 35.78
CA VAL A 72 -8.42 -3.14 35.48
C VAL A 72 -7.54 -2.86 34.25
N ALA A 73 -6.37 -3.49 34.15
CA ALA A 73 -5.50 -3.37 32.97
C ALA A 73 -6.21 -3.85 31.70
N LEU A 74 -6.91 -4.98 31.79
CA LEU A 74 -7.72 -5.52 30.70
C LEU A 74 -8.85 -4.56 30.32
N GLN A 75 -9.53 -3.96 31.30
CA GLN A 75 -10.55 -2.94 31.04
C GLN A 75 -9.97 -1.74 30.31
N LEU A 76 -8.79 -1.25 30.69
CA LEU A 76 -8.12 -0.15 30.02
C LEU A 76 -7.79 -0.49 28.55
N VAL A 77 -7.22 -1.66 28.28
CA VAL A 77 -6.91 -2.12 26.90
C VAL A 77 -8.19 -2.27 26.07
N VAL A 78 -9.24 -2.85 26.65
CA VAL A 78 -10.55 -3.02 25.98
C VAL A 78 -11.19 -1.67 25.66
N THR A 79 -11.09 -0.69 26.56
CA THR A 79 -11.59 0.66 26.31
C THR A 79 -10.74 1.44 25.31
N ARG A 80 -9.46 1.10 25.15
CA ARG A 80 -8.52 1.85 24.32
C ARG A 80 -8.42 1.33 22.88
N TYR A 81 -8.50 0.00 22.67
CA TYR A 81 -8.27 -0.63 21.36
C TYR A 81 -9.46 -1.47 20.86
N SER A 82 -9.94 -2.51 21.57
CA SER A 82 -11.15 -3.29 21.17
C SER A 82 -11.56 -4.35 22.20
N ALA A 83 -12.85 -4.69 22.23
CA ALA A 83 -13.40 -5.76 23.08
C ALA A 83 -13.00 -7.19 22.67
N ARG A 84 -12.54 -7.44 21.43
CA ARG A 84 -12.09 -8.78 20.99
C ARG A 84 -10.76 -9.21 21.64
N LEU A 85 -9.91 -8.24 21.99
CA LEU A 85 -8.61 -8.45 22.63
C LEU A 85 -8.73 -9.03 24.06
N THR A 86 -9.91 -8.96 24.67
CA THR A 86 -10.20 -9.56 25.98
C THR A 86 -9.98 -11.07 26.00
N SER A 87 -10.30 -11.74 24.89
CA SER A 87 -10.25 -13.21 24.82
C SER A 87 -8.82 -13.74 24.71
N LEU A 88 -7.91 -12.94 24.15
CA LEU A 88 -6.50 -13.25 23.96
C LEU A 88 -5.77 -13.36 25.30
N PHE A 89 -6.01 -12.41 26.21
CA PHE A 89 -5.44 -12.41 27.56
C PHE A 89 -5.97 -13.54 28.45
N ILE A 90 -7.26 -13.89 28.34
CA ILE A 90 -7.86 -14.96 29.18
C ILE A 90 -7.41 -16.35 28.72
N LYS A 91 -7.13 -16.53 27.43
CA LYS A 91 -6.61 -17.79 26.87
C LYS A 91 -5.12 -18.00 27.13
N GLU A 92 -4.44 -17.03 27.74
CA GLU A 92 -3.00 -17.11 28.00
C GLU A 92 -2.64 -18.25 28.98
N PRO A 93 -1.83 -19.24 28.56
CA PRO A 93 -1.51 -20.42 29.37
C PRO A 93 -0.86 -20.08 30.72
N LEU A 94 -0.11 -18.97 30.78
CA LEU A 94 0.63 -18.54 31.97
C LEU A 94 -0.29 -17.99 33.06
N PHE A 95 -1.34 -17.26 32.70
CA PHE A 95 -2.36 -16.81 33.65
C PHE A 95 -3.06 -18.00 34.31
N ARG A 96 -3.51 -18.97 33.49
CA ARG A 96 -4.22 -20.17 33.97
C ARG A 96 -3.35 -21.02 34.89
N THR A 97 -2.06 -21.19 34.55
CA THR A 97 -1.12 -22.00 35.34
C THR A 97 -0.82 -21.34 36.68
N THR A 98 -0.54 -20.03 36.69
CA THR A 98 -0.26 -19.27 37.92
C THR A 98 -1.48 -19.25 38.84
N PHE A 99 -2.67 -19.01 38.27
CA PHE A 99 -3.94 -19.04 39.02
C PHE A 99 -4.20 -20.40 39.65
N ALA A 100 -4.07 -21.49 38.89
CA ALA A 100 -4.26 -22.84 39.40
C ALA A 100 -3.28 -23.19 40.53
N LEU A 101 -2.05 -22.70 40.44
CA LEU A 101 -1.00 -22.94 41.44
C LEU A 101 -1.31 -22.24 42.76
N PHE A 102 -1.76 -20.98 42.74
CA PHE A 102 -2.22 -20.28 43.96
C PHE A 102 -3.44 -20.93 44.59
N VAL A 103 -4.46 -21.26 43.78
CA VAL A 103 -5.66 -21.94 44.29
C VAL A 103 -5.29 -23.30 44.90
N GLY A 104 -4.38 -24.04 44.26
CA GLY A 104 -3.84 -25.30 44.77
C GLY A 104 -3.08 -25.12 46.10
N ALA A 105 -2.26 -24.08 46.22
CA ALA A 105 -1.51 -23.78 47.45
C ALA A 105 -2.42 -23.43 48.63
N ILE A 106 -3.42 -22.57 48.39
CA ILE A 106 -4.42 -22.19 49.39
C ILE A 106 -5.23 -23.42 49.83
N ALA A 107 -5.71 -24.22 48.86
CA ALA A 107 -6.48 -25.43 49.15
C ALA A 107 -5.65 -26.44 49.96
N PHE A 108 -4.38 -26.62 49.62
CA PHE A 108 -3.45 -27.47 50.37
C PHE A 108 -3.28 -26.97 51.81
N ASN A 109 -2.99 -25.68 52.00
CA ASN A 109 -2.82 -25.07 53.32
C ASN A 109 -4.06 -25.25 54.21
N LEU A 110 -5.26 -25.04 53.65
CA LEU A 110 -6.53 -25.25 54.37
C LEU A 110 -6.82 -26.72 54.66
N LEU A 111 -6.52 -27.62 53.72
CA LEU A 111 -6.69 -29.06 53.90
C LEU A 111 -5.80 -29.58 55.05
N VAL A 112 -4.55 -29.10 55.12
CA VAL A 112 -3.63 -29.46 56.20
C VAL A 112 -4.14 -28.95 57.54
N VAL A 113 -4.63 -27.70 57.60
CA VAL A 113 -5.24 -27.14 58.81
C VAL A 113 -6.42 -27.98 59.29
N TYR A 114 -7.27 -28.46 58.36
CA TYR A 114 -8.40 -29.33 58.67
C TYR A 114 -7.98 -30.68 59.25
N LEU A 115 -6.87 -31.25 58.76
CA LEU A 115 -6.37 -32.57 59.17
C LEU A 115 -5.54 -32.57 60.48
N LEU A 116 -5.28 -31.41 61.09
CA LEU A 116 -4.57 -31.31 62.38
C LEU A 116 -5.47 -31.69 63.57
N PRO A 117 -4.96 -32.46 64.58
CA PRO A 117 -3.56 -32.78 64.83
C PRO A 117 -3.08 -34.10 64.19
N ILE A 118 -1.95 -34.05 63.49
CA ILE A 118 -1.28 -35.22 62.91
C ILE A 118 -0.34 -35.82 63.97
N GLN A 119 -0.55 -37.09 64.34
CA GLN A 119 0.22 -37.76 65.41
C GLN A 119 1.69 -38.02 65.06
N ASN A 120 2.05 -38.04 63.78
CA ASN A 120 3.41 -38.27 63.31
C ASN A 120 4.14 -36.95 63.02
N SER A 121 5.08 -36.58 63.89
CA SER A 121 5.86 -35.34 63.79
C SER A 121 6.67 -35.22 62.50
N ARG A 122 7.17 -36.33 61.94
CA ARG A 122 7.91 -36.32 60.66
C ARG A 122 6.99 -36.01 59.48
N LEU A 123 5.78 -36.58 59.45
CA LEU A 123 4.80 -36.28 58.42
C LEU A 123 4.33 -34.83 58.51
N LEU A 124 4.10 -34.34 59.72
CA LEU A 124 3.71 -32.95 59.95
C LEU A 124 4.80 -31.96 59.49
N ASN A 125 6.08 -32.23 59.76
CA ASN A 125 7.20 -31.42 59.26
C ASN A 125 7.36 -31.51 57.72
N ALA A 126 7.10 -32.67 57.12
CA ALA A 126 7.08 -32.83 55.66
C ALA A 126 6.00 -31.95 55.03
N VAL A 127 4.78 -32.03 55.56
CA VAL A 127 3.61 -31.31 55.05
C VAL A 127 3.77 -29.78 55.18
N VAL A 128 4.34 -29.31 56.30
CA VAL A 128 4.69 -27.88 56.45
C VAL A 128 5.77 -27.46 55.44
N GLY A 129 6.77 -28.32 55.18
CA GLY A 129 7.76 -28.07 54.14
C GLY A 129 7.16 -27.96 52.74
N ILE A 130 6.19 -28.84 52.42
CA ILE A 130 5.44 -28.79 51.16
C ILE A 130 4.67 -27.48 51.05
N ALA A 131 3.97 -27.05 52.10
CA ALA A 131 3.24 -25.78 52.13
C ALA A 131 4.16 -24.57 51.83
N PHE A 132 5.33 -24.51 52.46
CA PHE A 132 6.33 -23.47 52.19
C PHE A 132 6.88 -23.52 50.77
N ALA A 133 7.17 -24.72 50.25
CA ALA A 133 7.63 -24.88 48.88
C ALA A 133 6.57 -24.42 47.87
N LEU A 134 5.31 -24.77 48.11
CA LEU A 134 4.18 -24.38 47.27
C LEU A 134 3.99 -22.86 47.28
N ALA A 135 4.14 -22.21 48.43
CA ALA A 135 4.09 -20.76 48.57
C ALA A 135 5.28 -20.04 47.90
N ALA A 136 6.50 -20.59 48.00
CA ALA A 136 7.67 -20.03 47.33
C ALA A 136 7.53 -20.13 45.81
N VAL A 137 7.08 -21.28 45.32
CA VAL A 137 6.84 -21.53 43.90
C VAL A 137 5.69 -20.66 43.37
N SER A 138 4.60 -20.50 44.13
CA SER A 138 3.48 -19.62 43.74
C SER A 138 3.94 -18.17 43.64
N THR A 139 4.70 -17.70 44.62
CA THR A 139 5.28 -16.35 44.61
C THR A 139 6.21 -16.14 43.41
N PHE A 140 7.06 -17.12 43.08
CA PHE A 140 7.94 -17.04 41.92
C PHE A 140 7.18 -17.05 40.59
N ALA A 141 6.16 -17.90 40.45
CA ALA A 141 5.28 -17.92 39.29
C ALA A 141 4.57 -16.58 39.10
N LEU A 142 4.14 -15.94 40.20
CA LEU A 142 3.56 -14.61 40.16
C LEU A 142 4.56 -13.55 39.71
N TYR A 143 5.81 -13.58 40.21
CA TYR A 143 6.84 -12.65 39.76
C TYR A 143 7.08 -12.73 38.25
N GLN A 144 7.18 -13.96 37.71
CA GLN A 144 7.29 -14.20 36.27
C GLN A 144 6.07 -13.69 35.50
N PHE A 145 4.86 -13.93 36.01
CA PHE A 145 3.63 -13.40 35.42
C PHE A 145 3.62 -11.88 35.38
N ILE A 146 4.01 -11.19 36.46
CA ILE A 146 4.09 -9.73 36.50
C ILE A 146 5.13 -9.20 35.51
N GLN A 147 6.31 -9.82 35.46
CA GLN A 147 7.37 -9.41 34.54
C GLN A 147 6.93 -9.55 33.07
N LEU A 148 6.26 -10.66 32.73
CA LEU A 148 5.72 -10.86 31.40
C LEU A 148 4.57 -9.90 31.10
N MET A 149 3.67 -9.66 32.05
CA MET A 149 2.58 -8.69 31.88
C MET A 149 3.12 -7.28 31.63
N ILE A 150 4.16 -6.86 32.34
CA ILE A 150 4.78 -5.54 32.12
C ILE A 150 5.39 -5.44 30.71
N GLN A 151 6.03 -6.52 30.22
CA GLN A 151 6.56 -6.57 28.86
C GLN A 151 5.42 -6.54 27.81
N ARG A 152 4.37 -7.34 28.03
CA ARG A 152 3.21 -7.48 27.12
C ARG A 152 2.12 -6.43 27.26
N SER A 153 2.34 -5.42 28.10
CA SER A 153 1.43 -4.28 28.21
C SER A 153 1.64 -3.28 27.07
N SER A 154 2.67 -3.46 26.23
CA SER A 154 2.86 -2.65 25.03
C SER A 154 1.81 -3.02 23.98
N PRO A 155 1.15 -2.05 23.33
CA PRO A 155 0.30 -2.27 22.15
C PRO A 155 0.96 -3.12 21.07
N ASP A 156 2.28 -3.02 20.95
CA ASP A 156 3.14 -3.76 20.01
C ASP A 156 3.00 -5.29 20.11
N ASP A 157 2.96 -5.81 21.34
CA ASP A 157 2.80 -7.24 21.60
C ASP A 157 1.38 -7.72 21.28
N LEU A 158 0.39 -6.82 21.18
CA LEU A 158 -0.98 -7.17 20.77
C LEU A 158 -1.09 -7.32 19.26
N ILE A 159 -0.44 -6.44 18.50
CA ILE A 159 -0.42 -6.48 17.04
C ILE A 159 0.30 -7.74 16.57
N SER A 160 1.48 -8.01 17.10
CA SER A 160 2.24 -9.22 16.75
C SER A 160 1.45 -10.50 17.05
N VAL A 161 0.75 -10.58 18.18
CA VAL A 161 -0.07 -11.77 18.48
C VAL A 161 -1.29 -11.87 17.55
N LEU A 162 -1.91 -10.76 17.18
CA LEU A 162 -3.02 -10.75 16.21
C LEU A 162 -2.53 -11.27 14.85
N VAL A 163 -1.41 -10.74 14.34
CA VAL A 163 -0.78 -11.12 13.08
C VAL A 163 -0.30 -12.57 13.09
N GLU A 164 0.42 -12.99 14.12
CA GLU A 164 1.04 -14.33 14.17
C GLU A 164 0.07 -15.48 14.47
N ARG A 165 -1.05 -15.20 15.14
CA ARG A 165 -1.97 -16.27 15.59
C ARG A 165 -3.35 -16.20 15.00
N GLU A 166 -3.98 -15.03 15.00
CA GLU A 166 -5.36 -14.91 14.54
C GLU A 166 -5.45 -14.68 13.03
N LEU A 167 -4.40 -14.10 12.44
CA LEU A 167 -4.29 -13.83 11.00
C LEU A 167 -3.21 -14.70 10.33
N ALA A 168 -2.91 -15.88 10.90
CA ALA A 168 -2.13 -16.90 10.22
C ALA A 168 -2.98 -17.50 9.09
N PRO A 169 -2.49 -17.61 7.84
CA PRO A 169 -3.29 -18.01 6.68
C PRO A 169 -4.10 -19.30 6.89
N ASP A 170 -3.52 -20.29 7.56
CA ASP A 170 -4.14 -21.59 7.85
C ASP A 170 -5.26 -21.55 8.90
N GLU A 171 -5.36 -20.48 9.69
CA GLU A 171 -6.36 -20.33 10.77
C GLU A 171 -7.52 -19.41 10.36
N TYR A 172 -7.27 -18.36 9.56
CA TYR A 172 -8.31 -17.37 9.25
C TYR A 172 -8.95 -17.51 7.86
N LEU A 173 -8.27 -18.15 6.91
CA LEU A 173 -8.81 -18.34 5.57
C LEU A 173 -9.72 -19.57 5.52
N PRO A 174 -10.98 -19.44 5.06
CA PRO A 174 -11.82 -20.57 4.71
C PRO A 174 -11.25 -21.34 3.50
N ALA A 175 -11.89 -22.45 3.13
CA ALA A 175 -11.32 -23.35 2.13
C ALA A 175 -11.41 -22.81 0.69
N THR A 176 -12.26 -21.81 0.43
CA THR A 176 -12.48 -21.26 -0.91
C THR A 176 -12.77 -19.77 -0.88
N ALA A 177 -12.48 -19.07 -1.99
CA ALA A 177 -12.81 -17.67 -2.18
C ALA A 177 -14.32 -17.37 -2.03
N THR A 178 -15.19 -18.29 -2.46
CA THR A 178 -16.65 -18.13 -2.30
C THR A 178 -17.07 -18.13 -0.84
N GLU A 179 -16.50 -19.02 -0.02
CA GLU A 179 -16.75 -19.03 1.42
C GLU A 179 -16.23 -17.75 2.09
N PHE A 180 -15.12 -17.20 1.60
CA PHE A 180 -14.59 -15.92 2.06
C PHE A 180 -15.52 -14.75 1.73
N ALA A 181 -16.03 -14.68 0.50
CA ALA A 181 -16.93 -13.63 0.05
C ALA A 181 -18.28 -13.60 0.78
N GLU A 182 -18.68 -14.72 1.40
CA GLU A 182 -19.89 -14.79 2.26
C GLU A 182 -19.68 -14.20 3.67
N ILE A 183 -18.44 -13.89 4.06
CA ILE A 183 -18.12 -13.32 5.36
C ILE A 183 -18.56 -11.86 5.41
N GLU A 184 -19.55 -11.54 6.27
CA GLU A 184 -20.11 -10.18 6.40
C GLU A 184 -19.08 -9.13 6.89
N VAL A 185 -18.04 -9.56 7.61
CA VAL A 185 -17.02 -8.66 8.16
C VAL A 185 -15.63 -9.21 7.92
N HIS A 186 -14.84 -8.48 7.15
CA HIS A 186 -13.46 -8.86 6.81
C HIS A 186 -12.64 -9.29 8.03
N PRO A 187 -11.96 -10.45 7.99
CA PRO A 187 -11.17 -10.95 9.11
C PRO A 187 -10.07 -10.00 9.58
N ILE A 188 -9.49 -9.21 8.67
CA ILE A 188 -8.41 -8.24 8.96
C ILE A 188 -8.94 -6.95 9.63
N ARG A 189 -10.25 -6.69 9.64
CA ARG A 189 -10.85 -5.46 10.19
C ARG A 189 -10.42 -5.10 11.63
N PRO A 190 -10.20 -6.05 12.57
CA PRO A 190 -9.67 -5.73 13.89
C PRO A 190 -8.28 -5.08 13.86
N LEU A 191 -7.41 -5.46 12.91
CA LEU A 191 -6.10 -4.87 12.71
C LEU A 191 -6.26 -3.44 12.20
N TYR A 192 -7.05 -3.23 11.15
CA TYR A 192 -7.41 -1.90 10.63
C TYR A 192 -7.90 -0.95 11.74
N ARG A 193 -8.89 -1.38 12.56
CA ARG A 193 -9.40 -0.57 13.68
C ARG A 193 -8.33 -0.24 14.71
N THR A 194 -7.37 -1.14 14.92
CA THR A 194 -6.25 -0.89 15.84
C THR A 194 -5.31 0.17 15.27
N ILE A 195 -4.99 0.10 13.97
CA ILE A 195 -4.19 1.11 13.26
C ILE A 195 -4.86 2.47 13.31
N ALA A 196 -6.11 2.57 12.84
CA ALA A 196 -6.89 3.81 12.85
C ALA A 196 -6.92 4.45 14.25
N ARG A 197 -7.16 3.63 15.28
CA ARG A 197 -7.18 4.11 16.66
C ARG A 197 -5.81 4.57 17.16
N ALA A 198 -4.74 3.90 16.77
CA ALA A 198 -3.38 4.32 17.12
C ALA A 198 -3.04 5.68 16.49
N ILE A 199 -3.42 5.89 15.23
CA ILE A 199 -3.26 7.17 14.52
C ILE A 199 -4.03 8.28 15.24
N GLU A 200 -5.32 8.05 15.55
CA GLU A 200 -6.16 9.01 16.28
C GLU A 200 -5.55 9.43 17.63
N LEU A 201 -4.87 8.49 18.30
CA LEU A 201 -4.23 8.71 19.60
C LEU A 201 -2.81 9.30 19.50
N GLY A 202 -2.27 9.46 18.30
CA GLY A 202 -0.89 9.94 18.10
C GLY A 202 0.19 8.91 18.42
N GLU A 203 -0.15 7.62 18.42
CA GLU A 203 0.76 6.53 18.76
C GLU A 203 1.48 5.99 17.52
N TYR A 204 2.43 6.77 17.00
CA TYR A 204 3.14 6.46 15.74
C TYR A 204 3.71 5.03 15.69
N GLN A 205 4.41 4.57 16.74
CA GLN A 205 5.03 3.23 16.73
C GLN A 205 3.99 2.10 16.63
N THR A 206 2.88 2.22 17.35
CA THR A 206 1.77 1.25 17.29
C THR A 206 1.13 1.25 15.90
N ALA A 207 0.94 2.43 15.31
CA ALA A 207 0.36 2.55 13.98
C ALA A 207 1.28 1.94 12.91
N ALA A 208 2.57 2.28 12.94
CA ALA A 208 3.58 1.76 12.02
C ALA A 208 3.66 0.22 12.09
N GLN A 209 3.70 -0.36 13.29
CA GLN A 209 3.69 -1.82 13.44
C GLN A 209 2.40 -2.47 12.95
N GLY A 210 1.26 -1.79 13.09
CA GLY A 210 0.00 -2.30 12.57
C GLY A 210 -0.03 -2.34 11.05
N ILE A 211 0.55 -1.34 10.40
CA ILE A 211 0.67 -1.24 8.93
C ILE A 211 1.66 -2.29 8.39
N ASP A 212 2.84 -2.42 9.01
CA ASP A 212 3.79 -3.51 8.70
C ASP A 212 3.14 -4.90 8.93
N GLY A 213 2.31 -5.01 9.96
CA GLY A 213 1.50 -6.20 10.21
C GLY A 213 0.50 -6.48 9.09
N LEU A 214 -0.10 -5.46 8.48
CA LEU A 214 -1.02 -5.60 7.35
C LEU A 214 -0.29 -6.17 6.13
N ARG A 215 0.86 -5.60 5.79
CA ARG A 215 1.75 -6.10 4.74
C ARG A 215 2.14 -7.55 4.99
N THR A 216 2.60 -7.85 6.20
CA THR A 216 3.01 -9.21 6.58
C THR A 216 1.88 -10.23 6.42
N VAL A 217 0.63 -9.87 6.76
CA VAL A 217 -0.52 -10.76 6.60
C VAL A 217 -0.83 -11.01 5.13
N LEU A 218 -0.81 -9.98 4.29
CA LEU A 218 -1.12 -10.11 2.87
C LEU A 218 -0.05 -10.93 2.13
N THR A 219 1.23 -10.60 2.29
CA THR A 219 2.33 -11.37 1.65
C THR A 219 2.31 -12.85 2.05
N ARG A 220 2.16 -13.16 3.35
CA ARG A 220 2.03 -14.57 3.80
C ARG A 220 0.79 -15.25 3.24
N THR A 221 -0.28 -14.50 3.00
CA THR A 221 -1.48 -15.03 2.40
C THR A 221 -1.25 -15.37 0.94
N PHE A 222 -0.56 -14.51 0.18
CA PHE A 222 -0.21 -14.77 -1.20
C PHE A 222 0.67 -16.02 -1.34
N GLU A 223 1.73 -16.12 -0.53
CA GLU A 223 2.59 -17.32 -0.45
C GLU A 223 1.78 -18.60 -0.14
N TYR A 224 0.85 -18.52 0.81
CA TYR A 224 0.01 -19.65 1.19
C TYR A 224 -0.95 -20.04 0.06
N LEU A 225 -1.61 -19.08 -0.57
CA LEU A 225 -2.59 -19.31 -1.62
C LEU A 225 -1.94 -19.94 -2.86
N GLU A 226 -0.77 -19.45 -3.28
CA GLU A 226 0.01 -20.05 -4.36
C GLU A 226 0.38 -21.51 -4.06
N SER A 227 0.67 -21.82 -2.80
CA SER A 227 1.11 -23.17 -2.40
C SER A 227 -0.03 -24.20 -2.29
N GLU A 228 -1.23 -23.78 -1.90
CA GLU A 228 -2.34 -24.68 -1.57
C GLU A 228 -3.45 -24.73 -2.65
N HIS A 229 -3.50 -23.76 -3.56
CA HIS A 229 -4.53 -23.64 -4.59
C HIS A 229 -3.95 -23.73 -6.01
N THR A 230 -4.82 -23.96 -7.00
CA THR A 230 -4.43 -23.81 -8.41
C THR A 230 -4.26 -22.34 -8.74
N GLU A 231 -3.41 -21.99 -9.70
CA GLU A 231 -3.12 -20.61 -10.11
C GLU A 231 -4.38 -19.74 -10.28
N GLU A 232 -5.40 -20.23 -11.00
CA GLU A 232 -6.67 -19.51 -11.21
C GLU A 232 -7.49 -19.31 -9.91
N ASP A 233 -7.55 -20.34 -9.05
CA ASP A 233 -8.28 -20.27 -7.78
C ASP A 233 -7.52 -19.37 -6.78
N ALA A 234 -6.18 -19.42 -6.80
CA ALA A 234 -5.31 -18.61 -5.97
C ALA A 234 -5.45 -17.12 -6.31
N ALA A 235 -5.45 -16.76 -7.60
CA ALA A 235 -5.64 -15.39 -8.05
C ALA A 235 -7.02 -14.83 -7.65
N GLN A 236 -8.08 -15.61 -7.89
CA GLN A 236 -9.43 -15.22 -7.46
C GLN A 236 -9.52 -15.02 -5.93
N TYR A 237 -8.84 -15.88 -5.16
CA TYR A 237 -8.86 -15.79 -3.71
C TYR A 237 -8.00 -14.63 -3.20
N ALA A 238 -6.83 -14.39 -3.80
CA ALA A 238 -5.98 -13.25 -3.46
C ALA A 238 -6.75 -11.94 -3.64
N SER A 239 -7.39 -11.76 -4.81
CA SER A 239 -8.30 -10.64 -5.10
C SER A 239 -9.37 -10.49 -4.02
N ALA A 240 -10.13 -11.54 -3.72
CA ALA A 240 -11.18 -11.50 -2.71
C ALA A 240 -10.71 -11.08 -1.30
N VAL A 241 -9.46 -11.40 -0.93
CA VAL A 241 -8.87 -11.04 0.37
C VAL A 241 -8.27 -9.64 0.37
N SER A 242 -7.71 -9.19 -0.76
CA SER A 242 -6.99 -7.93 -0.84
C SER A 242 -7.89 -6.73 -1.14
N THR A 243 -8.93 -6.88 -1.96
CA THR A 243 -9.72 -5.74 -2.47
C THR A 243 -10.21 -4.82 -1.36
N GLU A 244 -10.99 -5.31 -0.39
CA GLU A 244 -11.50 -4.45 0.70
C GLU A 244 -10.37 -3.82 1.53
N VAL A 245 -9.23 -4.50 1.67
CA VAL A 245 -8.09 -3.95 2.41
C VAL A 245 -7.46 -2.78 1.66
N LEU A 246 -7.19 -2.97 0.37
CA LEU A 246 -6.46 -2.00 -0.46
C LEU A 246 -7.34 -0.81 -0.86
N THR A 247 -8.63 -1.02 -1.15
CA THR A 247 -9.54 0.04 -1.62
C THR A 247 -10.34 0.70 -0.50
N GLU A 248 -10.66 0.01 0.60
CA GLU A 248 -11.51 0.57 1.67
C GLU A 248 -10.78 0.85 2.98
N TYR A 249 -9.68 0.14 3.29
CA TYR A 249 -8.98 0.31 4.58
C TYR A 249 -7.73 1.18 4.48
N VAL A 250 -6.92 0.98 3.45
CA VAL A 250 -5.69 1.76 3.21
C VAL A 250 -5.97 3.25 3.01
N PRO A 251 -6.92 3.69 2.17
CA PRO A 251 -7.08 5.12 1.90
C PRO A 251 -7.45 5.93 3.16
N PRO A 252 -8.39 5.46 4.02
CA PRO A 252 -8.65 6.11 5.30
C PRO A 252 -7.48 6.08 6.29
N ILE A 253 -6.63 5.04 6.26
CA ILE A 253 -5.40 5.01 7.09
C ILE A 253 -4.47 6.16 6.67
N LEU A 254 -4.24 6.33 5.36
CA LEU A 254 -3.39 7.38 4.81
C LEU A 254 -3.96 8.78 5.10
N GLU A 255 -5.27 8.97 4.90
CA GLU A 255 -5.96 10.24 5.18
C GLU A 255 -5.88 10.59 6.68
N GLN A 256 -6.08 9.61 7.57
CA GLN A 256 -5.97 9.84 9.01
C GLN A 256 -4.53 10.15 9.42
N ALA A 257 -3.55 9.40 8.92
CA ALA A 257 -2.14 9.64 9.21
C ALA A 257 -1.74 11.06 8.80
N TYR A 258 -2.15 11.49 7.61
CA TYR A 258 -1.98 12.85 7.12
C TYR A 258 -2.67 13.88 8.03
N THR A 259 -3.95 13.68 8.36
CA THR A 259 -4.76 14.60 9.18
C THR A 259 -4.19 14.78 10.59
N HIS A 260 -3.54 13.74 11.12
CA HIS A 260 -2.87 13.76 12.42
C HIS A 260 -1.39 14.18 12.34
N GLU A 261 -0.95 14.74 11.20
CA GLU A 261 0.41 15.24 10.95
C GLU A 261 1.52 14.18 11.11
N GLN A 262 1.19 12.89 10.91
CA GLN A 262 2.14 11.77 10.96
C GLN A 262 2.65 11.45 9.54
N TYR A 263 3.37 12.39 8.92
CA TYR A 263 3.76 12.25 7.51
C TYR A 263 4.74 11.11 7.23
N ASP A 264 5.64 10.81 8.17
CA ASP A 264 6.53 9.65 8.04
C ASP A 264 5.71 8.34 7.94
N LEU A 265 4.59 8.25 8.66
CA LEU A 265 3.68 7.11 8.61
C LEU A 265 2.96 7.01 7.27
N VAL A 266 2.68 8.14 6.61
CA VAL A 266 2.08 8.16 5.27
C VAL A 266 3.05 7.53 4.28
N SER A 267 4.33 7.95 4.29
CA SER A 267 5.36 7.36 3.44
C SER A 267 5.55 5.87 3.73
N ASP A 268 5.74 5.49 4.99
CA ASP A 268 5.91 4.08 5.38
C ASP A 268 4.71 3.21 4.92
N ALA A 269 3.49 3.73 5.03
CA ALA A 269 2.28 3.01 4.65
C ALA A 269 2.10 2.89 3.13
N VAL A 270 2.47 3.92 2.38
CA VAL A 270 2.48 3.85 0.92
C VAL A 270 3.52 2.84 0.43
N ASP A 271 4.73 2.87 1.00
CA ASP A 271 5.80 1.91 0.67
C ASP A 271 5.38 0.46 0.98
N ASP A 272 4.65 0.24 2.08
CA ASP A 272 4.13 -1.08 2.43
C ASP A 272 3.02 -1.55 1.46
N VAL A 273 2.16 -0.65 0.99
CA VAL A 273 1.14 -0.95 -0.03
C VAL A 273 1.78 -1.26 -1.38
N GLU A 274 2.79 -0.49 -1.78
CA GLU A 274 3.60 -0.77 -2.97
C GLU A 274 4.20 -2.17 -2.91
N ALA A 275 4.82 -2.50 -1.78
CA ALA A 275 5.47 -3.79 -1.62
C ALA A 275 4.46 -4.94 -1.68
N VAL A 276 3.26 -4.78 -1.11
CA VAL A 276 2.17 -5.78 -1.22
C VAL A 276 1.73 -5.94 -2.68
N ALA A 277 1.60 -4.85 -3.43
CA ALA A 277 1.19 -4.89 -4.82
C ALA A 277 2.25 -5.54 -5.73
N LEU A 278 3.54 -5.22 -5.52
CA LEU A 278 4.66 -5.83 -6.24
C LEU A 278 4.79 -7.33 -5.91
N ASP A 279 4.64 -7.70 -4.64
CA ASP A 279 4.62 -9.10 -4.19
C ASP A 279 3.44 -9.86 -4.81
N GLY A 280 2.25 -9.25 -4.85
CA GLY A 280 1.10 -9.79 -5.57
C GLY A 280 1.38 -10.02 -7.06
N LEU A 281 2.03 -9.06 -7.74
CA LEU A 281 2.44 -9.20 -9.15
C LEU A 281 3.46 -10.33 -9.35
N ASP A 282 4.44 -10.48 -8.46
CA ASP A 282 5.44 -11.55 -8.51
C ASP A 282 4.80 -12.94 -8.39
N HIS A 283 3.68 -13.04 -7.67
CA HIS A 283 2.86 -14.26 -7.56
C HIS A 283 1.80 -14.41 -8.67
N GLY A 284 1.73 -13.48 -9.64
CA GLY A 284 0.76 -13.50 -10.73
C GLY A 284 -0.65 -13.01 -10.36
N PHE A 285 -0.82 -12.41 -9.18
CA PHE A 285 -2.09 -11.87 -8.69
C PHE A 285 -2.27 -10.40 -9.14
N THR A 286 -2.51 -10.20 -10.43
CA THR A 286 -2.60 -8.87 -11.06
C THR A 286 -3.64 -7.94 -10.43
N ASP A 287 -4.79 -8.48 -10.02
CA ASP A 287 -5.87 -7.73 -9.35
C ASP A 287 -5.39 -7.01 -8.09
N VAL A 288 -4.40 -7.56 -7.37
CA VAL A 288 -3.84 -6.95 -6.16
C VAL A 288 -3.18 -5.61 -6.49
N ALA A 289 -2.47 -5.51 -7.61
CA ALA A 289 -1.86 -4.26 -8.04
C ALA A 289 -2.89 -3.27 -8.57
N GLU A 290 -3.94 -3.75 -9.24
CA GLU A 290 -5.06 -2.91 -9.69
C GLU A 290 -5.79 -2.28 -8.49
N ASP A 291 -6.15 -3.09 -7.49
CA ASP A 291 -6.79 -2.65 -6.25
C ASP A 291 -5.90 -1.69 -5.43
N ALA A 292 -4.60 -1.97 -5.36
CA ALA A 292 -3.64 -1.08 -4.69
C ALA A 292 -3.55 0.27 -5.39
N ALA A 293 -3.50 0.29 -6.73
CA ALA A 293 -3.45 1.51 -7.50
C ALA A 293 -4.74 2.32 -7.37
N GLU A 294 -5.91 1.66 -7.35
CA GLU A 294 -7.20 2.31 -7.09
C GLU A 294 -7.23 2.96 -5.71
N GLY A 295 -6.88 2.22 -4.64
CA GLY A 295 -6.86 2.74 -3.28
C GLY A 295 -5.86 3.89 -3.09
N LEU A 296 -4.67 3.78 -3.67
CA LEU A 296 -3.69 4.88 -3.72
C LEU A 296 -4.26 6.09 -4.46
N GLY A 297 -4.93 5.89 -5.59
CA GLY A 297 -5.63 6.94 -6.33
C GLY A 297 -6.68 7.67 -5.49
N ASP A 298 -7.48 6.94 -4.71
CA ASP A 298 -8.47 7.52 -3.79
C ASP A 298 -7.83 8.35 -2.68
N ALA A 299 -6.71 7.86 -2.11
CA ALA A 299 -5.95 8.60 -1.12
C ALA A 299 -5.34 9.89 -1.70
N PHE A 300 -4.89 9.86 -2.95
CA PHE A 300 -4.43 11.05 -3.67
C PHE A 300 -5.54 12.09 -3.81
N ASP A 301 -6.75 11.66 -4.20
CA ASP A 301 -7.89 12.55 -4.44
C ASP A 301 -8.41 13.21 -3.15
N ALA A 302 -8.35 12.48 -2.03
CA ALA A 302 -8.76 12.94 -0.71
C ALA A 302 -7.84 14.03 -0.12
N ALA A 303 -6.61 14.15 -0.64
CA ALA A 303 -5.67 15.15 -0.15
C ALA A 303 -6.20 16.59 -0.31
N PRO A 304 -5.98 17.52 0.64
CA PRO A 304 -6.39 18.92 0.50
C PRO A 304 -5.74 19.61 -0.71
N LEU A 305 -6.46 20.50 -1.39
CA LEU A 305 -5.95 21.28 -2.55
C LEU A 305 -5.01 22.42 -2.13
N THR A 306 -4.13 22.16 -1.17
CA THR A 306 -3.08 23.09 -0.71
C THR A 306 -1.72 22.43 -0.87
N TRP A 307 -0.66 23.23 -0.72
CA TRP A 307 0.72 22.74 -0.74
C TRP A 307 0.95 21.63 0.31
N GLU A 308 0.36 21.75 1.49
CA GLU A 308 0.46 20.72 2.53
C GLU A 308 -0.10 19.37 2.06
N GLY A 309 -1.15 19.37 1.22
CA GLY A 309 -1.70 18.14 0.64
C GLY A 309 -0.70 17.37 -0.22
N ASN A 310 0.36 18.01 -0.72
CA ASN A 310 1.42 17.33 -1.45
C ASN A 310 2.23 16.37 -0.56
N ARG A 311 2.16 16.50 0.77
CA ARG A 311 2.74 15.50 1.70
C ARG A 311 2.05 14.15 1.64
N LEU A 312 0.79 14.10 1.17
CA LEU A 312 0.09 12.85 0.88
C LEU A 312 0.25 12.47 -0.60
N ARG A 313 0.10 13.44 -1.52
CA ARG A 313 0.15 13.16 -2.97
C ARG A 313 1.50 12.69 -3.48
N THR A 314 2.60 13.22 -2.95
CA THR A 314 3.95 12.91 -3.47
C THR A 314 4.30 11.44 -3.28
N PRO A 315 4.29 10.86 -2.06
CA PRO A 315 4.60 9.43 -1.91
C PRO A 315 3.62 8.55 -2.68
N VAL A 316 2.33 8.91 -2.70
CA VAL A 316 1.31 8.17 -3.47
C VAL A 316 1.59 8.18 -4.98
N LYS A 317 1.97 9.34 -5.55
CA LYS A 317 2.34 9.45 -6.96
C LYS A 317 3.59 8.62 -7.28
N GLU A 318 4.61 8.70 -6.43
CA GLU A 318 5.85 7.95 -6.59
C GLU A 318 5.57 6.44 -6.59
N SER A 319 4.72 5.97 -5.69
CA SER A 319 4.33 4.57 -5.64
C SER A 319 3.50 4.13 -6.86
N LEU A 320 2.51 4.93 -7.27
CA LEU A 320 1.75 4.67 -8.50
C LEU A 320 2.65 4.61 -9.74
N LEU A 321 3.70 5.44 -9.80
CA LEU A 321 4.70 5.40 -10.86
C LEU A 321 5.47 4.07 -10.84
N GLU A 322 5.99 3.64 -9.69
CA GLU A 322 6.71 2.36 -9.60
C GLU A 322 5.81 1.17 -9.97
N LEU A 323 4.57 1.12 -9.50
CA LEU A 323 3.59 0.09 -9.88
C LEU A 323 3.29 0.12 -11.39
N THR A 324 3.16 1.32 -11.97
CA THR A 324 2.95 1.48 -13.42
C THR A 324 4.14 0.94 -14.21
N LYS A 325 5.38 1.23 -13.78
CA LYS A 325 6.58 0.71 -14.45
C LYS A 325 6.69 -0.80 -14.32
N ALA A 326 6.41 -1.36 -13.15
CA ALA A 326 6.42 -2.81 -12.93
C ALA A 326 5.42 -3.52 -13.85
N THR A 327 4.18 -3.03 -13.91
CA THR A 327 3.16 -3.60 -14.81
C THR A 327 3.48 -3.37 -16.30
N ALA A 328 4.07 -2.22 -16.66
CA ALA A 328 4.55 -1.96 -18.00
C ALA A 328 5.65 -2.94 -18.44
N SER A 329 6.53 -3.35 -17.52
CA SER A 329 7.60 -4.32 -17.81
C SER A 329 7.10 -5.75 -17.93
N ASP A 330 6.25 -6.19 -16.99
CA ASP A 330 6.07 -7.63 -16.77
C ASP A 330 4.60 -8.11 -16.84
N ALA A 331 3.60 -7.22 -16.78
CA ALA A 331 2.18 -7.60 -16.79
C ALA A 331 1.53 -7.54 -18.18
N GLU A 332 0.28 -8.00 -18.30
CA GLU A 332 -0.52 -7.84 -19.52
C GLU A 332 -0.98 -6.38 -19.72
N TYR A 333 -1.32 -6.01 -20.96
CA TYR A 333 -1.76 -4.64 -21.30
C TYR A 333 -2.98 -4.19 -20.48
N SER A 334 -3.93 -5.08 -20.19
CA SER A 334 -5.11 -4.75 -19.37
C SER A 334 -4.73 -4.30 -17.97
N THR A 335 -3.82 -5.02 -17.33
CA THR A 335 -3.34 -4.70 -15.97
C THR A 335 -2.49 -3.45 -15.97
N PHE A 336 -1.57 -3.29 -16.93
CA PHE A 336 -0.83 -2.04 -17.10
C PHE A 336 -1.80 -0.85 -17.23
N ARG A 337 -2.82 -0.97 -18.08
CA ARG A 337 -3.81 0.10 -18.28
C ARG A 337 -4.62 0.39 -17.01
N ALA A 338 -5.01 -0.65 -16.27
CA ALA A 338 -5.75 -0.50 -15.02
C ALA A 338 -4.92 0.23 -13.95
N VAL A 339 -3.62 -0.08 -13.82
CA VAL A 339 -2.71 0.58 -12.86
C VAL A 339 -2.27 1.97 -13.32
N PHE A 340 -2.06 2.18 -14.62
CA PHE A 340 -1.71 3.49 -15.17
C PHE A 340 -2.85 4.50 -15.03
N HIS A 341 -4.11 4.05 -15.09
CA HIS A 341 -5.27 4.93 -15.07
C HIS A 341 -5.35 5.78 -13.79
N PRO A 342 -5.26 5.26 -12.56
CA PRO A 342 -5.21 6.06 -11.34
C PRO A 342 -4.10 7.13 -11.36
N LEU A 343 -2.90 6.82 -11.87
CA LEU A 343 -1.81 7.80 -11.94
C LEU A 343 -2.19 8.99 -12.84
N ASP A 344 -2.57 8.73 -14.09
CA ASP A 344 -2.90 9.79 -15.05
C ASP A 344 -4.19 10.54 -14.67
N TYR A 345 -5.22 9.80 -14.29
CA TYR A 345 -6.53 10.34 -13.99
C TYR A 345 -6.47 11.32 -12.81
N GLN A 346 -5.73 10.98 -11.76
CA GLN A 346 -5.66 11.83 -10.56
C GLN A 346 -4.90 13.13 -10.81
N LEU A 347 -3.86 13.10 -11.65
CA LEU A 347 -3.15 14.31 -12.07
C LEU A 347 -4.02 15.17 -12.99
N THR A 348 -4.77 14.54 -13.90
CA THR A 348 -5.75 15.22 -14.76
C THR A 348 -6.84 15.89 -13.91
N LEU A 349 -7.38 15.18 -12.90
CA LEU A 349 -8.37 15.71 -11.97
C LEU A 349 -7.81 16.88 -11.16
N LEU A 350 -6.57 16.78 -10.68
CA LEU A 350 -5.91 17.85 -9.94
C LEU A 350 -5.86 19.13 -10.78
N LEU A 351 -5.42 19.05 -12.03
CA LEU A 351 -5.44 20.21 -12.95
C LEU A 351 -6.85 20.75 -13.17
N ARG A 352 -7.84 19.88 -13.36
CA ARG A 352 -9.25 20.29 -13.56
C ARG A 352 -9.86 21.00 -12.34
N ARG A 353 -9.39 20.67 -11.13
CA ARG A 353 -9.79 21.34 -9.88
C ARG A 353 -9.18 22.72 -9.70
N ARG A 354 -8.21 23.09 -10.53
CA ARG A 354 -7.53 24.40 -10.57
C ARG A 354 -6.97 24.85 -9.21
N PRO A 355 -6.13 24.04 -8.56
CA PRO A 355 -5.40 24.49 -7.38
C PRO A 355 -4.39 25.59 -7.76
N ASP A 356 -3.86 26.26 -6.73
CA ASP A 356 -2.76 27.21 -6.86
C ASP A 356 -1.56 26.57 -7.59
N SER A 357 -0.88 27.32 -8.45
CA SER A 357 0.24 26.82 -9.25
C SER A 357 1.37 26.24 -8.41
N ASN A 358 1.54 26.69 -7.16
CA ASN A 358 2.50 26.11 -6.22
C ASN A 358 2.18 24.65 -5.86
N VAL A 359 0.90 24.23 -5.92
CA VAL A 359 0.49 22.84 -5.65
C VAL A 359 0.86 21.94 -6.82
N THR A 360 0.70 22.43 -8.05
CA THR A 360 0.92 21.64 -9.28
C THR A 360 2.35 21.68 -9.78
N HIS A 361 3.13 22.72 -9.43
CA HIS A 361 4.43 23.00 -10.04
C HIS A 361 5.35 21.79 -10.10
N ASP A 362 5.68 21.23 -8.93
CA ASP A 362 6.58 20.08 -8.85
C ASP A 362 5.84 18.79 -9.21
N LEU A 363 4.62 18.60 -8.72
CA LEU A 363 3.90 17.33 -8.86
C LEU A 363 3.55 17.00 -10.32
N VAL A 364 2.95 17.98 -11.01
CA VAL A 364 2.54 17.86 -12.42
C VAL A 364 3.74 18.06 -13.34
N GLY A 365 4.64 18.98 -13.01
CA GLY A 365 5.87 19.21 -13.80
C GLY A 365 6.75 17.96 -13.89
N ASP A 366 6.98 17.29 -12.75
CA ASP A 366 7.71 16.03 -12.70
C ASP A 366 7.00 14.92 -13.47
N TYR A 367 5.67 14.80 -13.32
CA TYR A 367 4.91 13.81 -14.06
C TYR A 367 5.07 13.99 -15.57
N TYR A 368 4.87 15.22 -16.03
CA TYR A 368 4.87 15.57 -17.44
C TYR A 368 6.24 15.35 -18.09
N SER A 369 7.31 15.87 -17.47
CA SER A 369 8.64 15.92 -18.08
C SER A 369 9.52 14.70 -17.81
N ARG A 370 9.21 13.93 -16.76
CA ARG A 370 10.01 12.79 -16.32
C ARG A 370 9.19 11.51 -16.21
N ASP A 371 8.15 11.50 -15.38
CA ASP A 371 7.55 10.23 -14.95
C ASP A 371 6.85 9.50 -16.14
N VAL A 372 6.11 10.22 -17.00
CA VAL A 372 5.52 9.62 -18.22
C VAL A 372 6.60 9.14 -19.21
N VAL A 373 7.72 9.86 -19.30
CA VAL A 373 8.85 9.48 -20.16
C VAL A 373 9.47 8.16 -19.67
N GLU A 374 9.63 7.98 -18.36
CA GLU A 374 10.12 6.72 -17.78
C GLU A 374 9.18 5.55 -18.07
N ILE A 375 7.86 5.74 -17.94
CA ILE A 375 6.86 4.71 -18.29
C ILE A 375 6.94 4.37 -19.78
N PHE A 376 7.03 5.39 -20.64
CA PHE A 376 7.12 5.21 -22.08
C PHE A 376 8.40 4.47 -22.48
N ASP A 377 9.54 4.81 -21.87
CA ASP A 377 10.82 4.13 -22.10
C ASP A 377 10.75 2.64 -21.72
N VAL A 378 10.13 2.29 -20.59
CA VAL A 378 9.90 0.87 -20.21
C VAL A 378 9.08 0.13 -21.27
N LEU A 379 7.99 0.73 -21.74
CA LEU A 379 7.15 0.13 -22.79
C LEU A 379 7.90 0.00 -24.12
N VAL A 380 8.66 1.02 -24.50
CA VAL A 380 9.46 1.01 -25.73
C VAL A 380 10.53 -0.07 -25.66
N ASN A 381 11.21 -0.22 -24.53
CA ASN A 381 12.19 -1.29 -24.32
C ASN A 381 11.55 -2.69 -24.41
N ARG A 382 10.32 -2.85 -23.91
CA ARG A 382 9.59 -4.13 -23.95
C ARG A 382 9.03 -4.46 -25.35
N TYR A 383 8.32 -3.52 -25.96
CA TYR A 383 7.54 -3.74 -27.18
C TYR A 383 8.24 -3.28 -28.46
N GLY A 384 9.22 -2.38 -28.37
CA GLY A 384 9.96 -1.81 -29.50
C GLY A 384 10.51 -2.86 -30.47
N PRO A 385 11.23 -3.90 -30.00
CA PRO A 385 11.75 -4.94 -30.89
C PRO A 385 10.68 -5.69 -31.68
N ALA A 386 9.45 -5.76 -31.18
CA ALA A 386 8.34 -6.40 -31.87
C ALA A 386 7.72 -5.49 -32.93
N VAL A 387 7.70 -4.17 -32.72
CA VAL A 387 6.98 -3.21 -33.57
C VAL A 387 7.87 -2.48 -34.60
N GLN A 388 9.19 -2.39 -34.38
CA GLN A 388 10.11 -1.63 -35.24
C GLN A 388 10.06 -2.02 -36.72
N ASP A 389 9.90 -3.31 -37.03
CA ASP A 389 9.96 -3.85 -38.40
C ASP A 389 8.55 -4.07 -38.99
N GLN A 390 7.50 -3.72 -38.25
CA GLN A 390 6.13 -3.89 -38.68
C GLN A 390 5.64 -2.63 -39.41
N ASP A 391 4.95 -2.81 -40.53
CA ASP A 391 4.23 -1.74 -41.25
C ASP A 391 2.94 -1.40 -40.49
N ILE A 392 3.11 -0.65 -39.39
CA ILE A 392 2.02 -0.24 -38.50
C ILE A 392 1.56 1.14 -38.92
N ASN A 393 0.27 1.28 -39.21
CA ASN A 393 -0.29 2.61 -39.40
C ASN A 393 -0.57 3.24 -38.03
N TRP A 394 0.43 3.97 -37.51
CA TRP A 394 0.35 4.71 -36.26
C TRP A 394 -0.60 5.91 -36.32
N ILE A 395 -1.03 6.33 -37.50
CA ILE A 395 -1.95 7.45 -37.71
C ILE A 395 -3.34 6.90 -38.00
N SER A 396 -4.32 7.29 -37.17
CA SER A 396 -5.69 6.80 -37.33
C SER A 396 -6.29 7.28 -38.66
N PRO A 397 -6.94 6.41 -39.46
CA PRO A 397 -7.54 6.81 -40.73
C PRO A 397 -8.67 7.83 -40.53
N THR A 398 -8.56 8.96 -41.21
CA THR A 398 -9.57 10.04 -41.22
C THR A 398 -10.92 9.60 -41.81
N GLU A 399 -10.95 8.51 -42.59
CA GLU A 399 -12.12 8.02 -43.32
C GLU A 399 -13.07 7.10 -42.52
N GLY A 400 -12.94 7.00 -41.20
CA GLY A 400 -13.86 6.22 -40.36
C GLY A 400 -13.77 4.69 -40.56
N ARG A 401 -12.66 4.19 -41.09
CA ARG A 401 -12.38 2.75 -41.15
C ARG A 401 -12.11 2.22 -39.74
N LYS A 402 -12.47 0.97 -39.47
CA LYS A 402 -12.13 0.29 -38.21
C LYS A 402 -10.60 0.17 -38.13
N TRP A 403 -9.99 1.06 -37.36
CA TRP A 403 -8.56 1.07 -37.08
C TRP A 403 -8.27 0.06 -35.97
N THR A 404 -7.30 -0.81 -36.21
CA THR A 404 -6.86 -1.83 -35.25
C THR A 404 -5.34 -1.85 -35.29
N LEU A 405 -4.71 -1.65 -34.13
CA LEU A 405 -3.28 -1.81 -33.95
C LEU A 405 -2.96 -3.25 -33.56
N PRO A 406 -1.73 -3.73 -33.83
CA PRO A 406 -1.21 -4.93 -33.19
C PRO A 406 -1.25 -4.82 -31.66
N ASP A 407 -1.41 -5.95 -30.97
CA ASP A 407 -1.49 -5.98 -29.51
C ASP A 407 -0.21 -5.40 -28.86
N GLU A 408 0.96 -5.58 -29.49
CA GLU A 408 2.24 -5.03 -29.02
C GLU A 408 2.36 -3.51 -29.22
N ALA A 409 1.58 -2.91 -30.12
CA ALA A 409 1.59 -1.48 -30.38
C ALA A 409 0.55 -0.71 -29.55
N GLU A 410 -0.48 -1.40 -29.03
CA GLU A 410 -1.55 -0.78 -28.27
C GLU A 410 -1.07 -0.10 -26.97
N PRO A 411 -0.14 -0.66 -26.16
CA PRO A 411 0.38 0.00 -24.96
C PRO A 411 1.11 1.31 -25.28
N LEU A 412 1.97 1.30 -26.30
CA LEU A 412 2.72 2.47 -26.75
C LEU A 412 1.78 3.57 -27.24
N ARG A 413 0.77 3.19 -28.05
CA ARG A 413 -0.22 4.14 -28.53
C ARG A 413 -1.10 4.65 -27.39
N HIS A 414 -1.46 3.81 -26.42
CA HIS A 414 -2.27 4.22 -25.28
C HIS A 414 -1.59 5.32 -24.48
N VAL A 415 -0.31 5.15 -24.10
CA VAL A 415 0.44 6.20 -23.38
C VAL A 415 0.54 7.48 -24.19
N TRP A 416 0.80 7.40 -25.50
CA TRP A 416 0.77 8.60 -26.36
C TRP A 416 -0.59 9.31 -26.32
N ARG A 417 -1.71 8.57 -26.34
CA ARG A 417 -3.07 9.15 -26.32
C ARG A 417 -3.36 9.83 -24.98
N GLU A 418 -3.07 9.16 -23.88
CA GLU A 418 -3.28 9.73 -22.54
C GLU A 418 -2.38 10.95 -22.34
N TYR A 419 -1.11 10.91 -22.77
CA TYR A 419 -0.21 12.05 -22.69
C TYR A 419 -0.64 13.25 -23.55
N ALA A 420 -1.20 12.99 -24.75
CA ALA A 420 -1.85 14.03 -25.55
C ALA A 420 -3.07 14.63 -24.84
N SER A 421 -3.93 13.79 -24.25
CA SER A 421 -5.11 14.25 -23.48
C SER A 421 -4.73 15.04 -22.23
N PHE A 422 -3.66 14.62 -21.56
CA PHE A 422 -3.07 15.31 -20.41
C PHE A 422 -2.54 16.68 -20.82
N THR A 423 -1.81 16.76 -21.93
CA THR A 423 -1.31 18.02 -22.50
C THR A 423 -2.46 18.98 -22.82
N GLU A 424 -3.56 18.47 -23.38
CA GLU A 424 -4.79 19.25 -23.57
C GLU A 424 -5.31 19.83 -22.24
N THR A 425 -5.27 19.05 -21.16
CA THR A 425 -5.71 19.51 -19.83
C THR A 425 -4.77 20.60 -19.28
N VAL A 426 -3.45 20.48 -19.51
CA VAL A 426 -2.46 21.51 -19.18
C VAL A 426 -2.74 22.81 -19.92
N LEU A 427 -3.00 22.75 -21.24
CA LEU A 427 -3.31 23.95 -22.03
C LEU A 427 -4.63 24.60 -21.60
N ARG A 428 -5.66 23.80 -21.26
CA ARG A 428 -6.91 24.32 -20.66
C ARG A 428 -6.65 25.08 -19.36
N TYR A 429 -5.81 24.51 -18.49
CA TYR A 429 -5.41 25.17 -17.24
C TYR A 429 -4.74 26.51 -17.54
N ARG A 430 -3.77 26.53 -18.47
CA ARG A 430 -3.04 27.74 -18.89
C ARG A 430 -3.95 28.84 -19.43
N VAL A 431 -4.94 28.48 -20.23
CA VAL A 431 -5.94 29.43 -20.76
C VAL A 431 -6.82 29.98 -19.63
N SER A 432 -7.17 29.16 -18.63
CA SER A 432 -8.05 29.60 -17.54
C SER A 432 -7.35 30.38 -16.43
N GLU A 433 -6.12 30.02 -16.08
CA GLU A 433 -5.39 30.59 -14.94
C GLU A 433 -4.34 31.63 -15.38
N GLU A 434 -4.20 31.87 -16.69
CA GLU A 434 -3.20 32.78 -17.29
C GLU A 434 -1.73 32.41 -17.01
N GLU A 435 -1.47 31.33 -16.27
CA GLU A 435 -0.17 30.78 -15.93
C GLU A 435 -0.13 29.26 -16.20
N TYR A 436 1.05 28.72 -16.48
CA TYR A 436 1.22 27.26 -16.59
C TYR A 436 1.19 26.60 -15.21
N PRO A 437 0.73 25.35 -15.12
CA PRO A 437 0.76 24.61 -13.85
C PRO A 437 2.18 24.19 -13.44
N PHE A 438 3.19 24.41 -14.28
CA PHE A 438 4.63 24.13 -14.10
C PHE A 438 5.47 25.02 -15.04
N VAL A 439 6.80 24.84 -15.10
CA VAL A 439 7.68 25.65 -15.98
C VAL A 439 7.33 25.42 -17.46
N GLU A 440 7.00 26.49 -18.19
CA GLU A 440 6.59 26.51 -19.62
C GLU A 440 7.40 25.57 -20.54
N GLY A 441 8.74 25.61 -20.44
CA GLY A 441 9.64 24.77 -21.26
C GLY A 441 9.55 23.25 -21.01
N SER A 442 8.83 22.82 -19.97
CA SER A 442 8.66 21.39 -19.66
C SER A 442 7.72 20.71 -20.66
N ILE A 443 6.85 21.46 -21.34
CA ILE A 443 5.95 20.92 -22.37
C ILE A 443 6.78 20.37 -23.54
N ASP A 444 7.64 21.22 -24.08
CA ASP A 444 8.54 20.90 -25.19
C ASP A 444 9.55 19.81 -24.78
N ASP A 445 10.15 19.89 -23.59
CA ASP A 445 11.10 18.87 -23.10
C ASP A 445 10.46 17.47 -23.01
N GLY A 446 9.25 17.35 -22.45
CA GLY A 446 8.57 16.06 -22.31
C GLY A 446 8.25 15.40 -23.65
N TRP A 447 7.68 16.15 -24.61
CA TRP A 447 7.40 15.64 -25.97
C TRP A 447 8.66 15.33 -26.76
N ASN A 448 9.70 16.16 -26.62
CA ASN A 448 10.99 15.89 -27.23
C ASN A 448 11.59 14.57 -26.71
N ARG A 449 11.53 14.31 -25.39
CA ARG A 449 12.05 13.06 -24.80
C ARG A 449 11.28 11.82 -25.25
N ILE A 450 9.95 11.85 -25.27
CA ILE A 450 9.15 10.72 -25.78
C ILE A 450 9.48 10.45 -27.25
N THR A 451 9.67 11.50 -28.04
CA THR A 451 10.09 11.38 -29.45
C THR A 451 11.48 10.73 -29.56
N GLN A 452 12.43 11.14 -28.71
CA GLN A 452 13.77 10.55 -28.65
C GLN A 452 13.70 9.07 -28.27
N CYS A 453 12.93 8.69 -27.24
CA CYS A 453 12.74 7.28 -26.87
C CYS A 453 12.24 6.43 -28.05
N ALA A 454 11.25 6.92 -28.80
CA ALA A 454 10.73 6.20 -29.96
C ALA A 454 11.78 6.09 -31.09
N ALA A 455 12.55 7.16 -31.35
CA ALA A 455 13.58 7.19 -32.36
C ALA A 455 14.80 6.32 -32.00
N ASP A 456 15.24 6.34 -30.74
CA ASP A 456 16.33 5.49 -30.21
C ASP A 456 16.00 4.00 -30.34
N ALA A 457 14.72 3.65 -30.21
CA ALA A 457 14.23 2.29 -30.41
C ALA A 457 13.97 1.92 -31.88
N GLY A 458 14.24 2.82 -32.83
CA GLY A 458 14.05 2.59 -34.26
C GLY A 458 12.58 2.50 -34.69
N ILE A 459 11.66 3.08 -33.92
CA ILE A 459 10.22 3.10 -34.23
C ILE A 459 9.89 4.44 -34.91
N ASP A 460 10.46 4.66 -36.10
CA ASP A 460 10.45 5.97 -36.79
C ASP A 460 9.04 6.52 -37.04
N ASP A 461 8.06 5.66 -37.32
CA ASP A 461 6.66 6.09 -37.52
C ASP A 461 5.99 6.57 -36.22
N LEU A 462 6.35 5.99 -35.06
CA LEU A 462 5.89 6.46 -33.75
C LEU A 462 6.59 7.76 -33.36
N ALA A 463 7.89 7.89 -33.67
CA ALA A 463 8.60 9.16 -33.51
C ALA A 463 8.00 10.25 -34.40
N THR A 464 7.64 9.92 -35.65
CA THR A 464 6.96 10.82 -36.60
C THR A 464 5.61 11.28 -36.03
N LEU A 465 4.83 10.36 -35.44
CA LEU A 465 3.58 10.70 -34.77
C LEU A 465 3.80 11.68 -33.59
N CYS A 466 4.85 11.48 -32.78
CA CYS A 466 5.19 12.40 -31.69
C CYS A 466 5.64 13.77 -32.22
N CYS A 467 6.39 13.82 -33.32
CA CYS A 467 6.73 15.06 -34.02
C CYS A 467 5.47 15.78 -34.52
N MET A 468 4.51 15.06 -35.10
CA MET A 468 3.24 15.67 -35.53
C MET A 468 2.52 16.34 -34.36
N THR A 469 2.43 15.67 -33.20
CA THR A 469 1.85 16.29 -31.99
C THR A 469 2.64 17.51 -31.55
N THR A 470 3.97 17.41 -31.53
CA THR A 470 4.86 18.52 -31.14
C THR A 470 4.67 19.76 -32.03
N LEU A 471 4.54 19.57 -33.35
CA LEU A 471 4.28 20.66 -34.31
C LEU A 471 2.92 21.33 -34.05
N GLN A 472 1.89 20.54 -33.79
CA GLN A 472 0.57 21.06 -33.45
C GLN A 472 0.57 21.82 -32.13
N LEU A 473 1.32 21.34 -31.13
CA LEU A 473 1.46 22.01 -29.84
C LEU A 473 2.25 23.32 -29.98
N ALA A 474 3.35 23.32 -30.74
CA ALA A 474 4.15 24.53 -31.00
C ALA A 474 3.29 25.64 -31.61
N TYR A 475 2.44 25.32 -32.60
CA TYR A 475 1.48 26.29 -33.17
C TYR A 475 0.55 26.85 -32.09
N ARG A 476 0.00 25.99 -31.23
CA ARG A 476 -0.95 26.44 -30.19
C ARG A 476 -0.29 27.30 -29.13
N VAL A 477 0.92 26.97 -28.71
CA VAL A 477 1.68 27.77 -27.76
C VAL A 477 2.05 29.11 -28.38
N ASP A 478 2.40 29.14 -29.67
CA ASP A 478 2.69 30.38 -30.39
C ASP A 478 1.51 31.35 -30.39
N GLN A 479 0.30 30.85 -30.70
CA GLN A 479 -0.94 31.63 -30.66
C GLN A 479 -1.30 32.12 -29.25
N LEU A 480 -0.78 31.49 -28.19
CA LEU A 480 -1.04 31.88 -26.80
C LEU A 480 0.01 32.85 -26.24
N GLU A 481 1.19 32.97 -26.87
CA GLU A 481 2.38 33.59 -26.27
C GLU A 481 3.12 34.59 -27.16
N ASP A 482 2.59 34.90 -28.35
CA ASP A 482 3.18 35.87 -29.28
C ASP A 482 4.66 35.58 -29.63
N GLY A 483 5.00 34.38 -30.14
CA GLY A 483 6.28 34.19 -30.84
C GLY A 483 7.46 33.60 -30.07
N ARG A 484 7.26 32.88 -28.95
CA ARG A 484 8.37 32.22 -28.21
C ARG A 484 8.73 30.82 -28.73
N LEU A 485 8.97 30.72 -30.04
CA LEU A 485 9.21 29.45 -30.73
C LEU A 485 10.67 28.93 -30.69
N GLY A 486 11.58 29.65 -30.05
CA GLY A 486 13.02 29.34 -30.08
C GLY A 486 13.41 27.99 -29.47
N MET A 487 12.64 27.47 -28.50
CA MET A 487 12.89 26.15 -27.89
C MET A 487 12.43 25.02 -28.82
N TRP A 488 11.21 25.12 -29.33
CA TRP A 488 10.60 24.18 -30.28
C TRP A 488 11.42 23.99 -31.55
N THR A 489 11.82 25.09 -32.19
CA THR A 489 12.68 25.06 -33.39
C THR A 489 14.04 24.42 -33.11
N ASN A 490 14.60 24.65 -31.91
CA ASN A 490 15.86 24.04 -31.51
C ASN A 490 15.73 22.53 -31.26
N ASN A 491 14.66 22.08 -30.62
CA ASN A 491 14.45 20.66 -30.33
C ASN A 491 14.17 19.86 -31.60
N LEU A 492 13.28 20.33 -32.47
CA LEU A 492 13.03 19.70 -33.77
C LEU A 492 14.27 19.72 -34.67
N GLY A 493 15.04 20.82 -34.65
CA GLY A 493 16.30 20.90 -35.38
C GLY A 493 17.38 19.94 -34.87
N ARG A 494 17.42 19.67 -33.56
CA ARG A 494 18.28 18.64 -32.96
C ARG A 494 17.82 17.24 -33.32
N LEU A 495 16.53 16.95 -33.21
CA LEU A 495 15.96 15.66 -33.62
C LEU A 495 16.31 15.33 -35.07
N ARG A 496 16.19 16.32 -35.97
CA ARG A 496 16.55 16.19 -37.38
C ARG A 496 18.06 16.01 -37.63
N LEU A 497 18.92 16.46 -36.71
CA LEU A 497 20.37 16.33 -36.81
C LEU A 497 20.87 15.00 -36.23
N ASP A 498 20.35 14.62 -35.07
CA ASP A 498 20.81 13.49 -34.26
C ASP A 498 20.20 12.15 -34.73
N TYR A 499 19.02 12.18 -35.37
CA TYR A 499 18.29 11.01 -35.87
C TYR A 499 18.04 11.10 -37.39
N ASP A 500 17.27 10.15 -37.96
CA ASP A 500 16.90 10.21 -39.38
C ASP A 500 16.07 11.49 -39.66
N PRO A 501 16.54 12.39 -40.54
CA PRO A 501 15.80 13.59 -40.90
C PRO A 501 14.39 13.31 -41.43
N ALA A 502 14.17 12.12 -42.00
CA ALA A 502 12.87 11.69 -42.51
C ALA A 502 11.78 11.68 -41.43
N ILE A 503 12.11 11.48 -40.15
CA ILE A 503 11.14 11.51 -39.05
C ILE A 503 10.45 12.87 -38.97
N VAL A 504 11.25 13.95 -38.93
CA VAL A 504 10.74 15.32 -38.83
C VAL A 504 10.16 15.78 -40.16
N ASP A 505 10.84 15.51 -41.27
CA ASP A 505 10.41 15.93 -42.61
C ASP A 505 9.06 15.29 -42.99
N ARG A 506 8.86 14.01 -42.65
CA ARG A 506 7.59 13.30 -42.89
C ARG A 506 6.46 13.84 -42.03
N ALA A 507 6.72 14.25 -40.80
CA ALA A 507 5.70 14.87 -39.94
C ALA A 507 5.14 16.16 -40.58
N PHE A 508 6.02 17.00 -41.13
CA PHE A 508 5.62 18.19 -41.91
C PHE A 508 4.83 17.81 -43.16
N GLU A 509 5.29 16.82 -43.94
CA GLU A 509 4.59 16.36 -45.16
C GLU A 509 3.18 15.87 -44.87
N LEU A 510 3.01 15.06 -43.82
CA LEU A 510 1.71 14.51 -43.41
C LEU A 510 0.75 15.60 -42.95
N LEU A 511 1.21 16.54 -42.13
CA LEU A 511 0.38 17.68 -41.69
C LEU A 511 -0.02 18.59 -42.86
N LYS A 512 0.90 18.87 -43.80
CA LYS A 512 0.60 19.61 -45.04
C LYS A 512 -0.40 18.87 -45.95
N ALA A 513 -0.42 17.54 -45.89
CA ALA A 513 -1.40 16.71 -46.60
C ALA A 513 -2.78 16.66 -45.90
N GLY A 514 -2.90 17.27 -44.71
CA GLY A 514 -4.13 17.29 -43.92
C GLY A 514 -4.35 16.03 -43.07
N GLU A 515 -3.34 15.16 -42.95
CA GLU A 515 -3.42 14.00 -42.05
C GLU A 515 -3.34 14.46 -40.59
N GLN A 516 -4.09 13.78 -39.72
CA GLN A 516 -4.22 14.14 -38.31
C GLN A 516 -3.87 12.94 -37.43
N PRO A 517 -3.14 13.13 -36.30
CA PRO A 517 -2.72 12.05 -35.40
C PRO A 517 -3.88 11.18 -34.88
N GLU A 518 -5.06 11.78 -34.73
CA GLU A 518 -6.33 11.11 -34.49
C GLU A 518 -7.30 11.52 -35.59
N GLY A 519 -8.03 10.56 -36.17
CA GLY A 519 -9.09 10.84 -37.13
C GLY A 519 -10.12 11.77 -36.48
N GLN A 520 -9.98 13.07 -36.72
CA GLN A 520 -10.70 14.17 -36.08
C GLN A 520 -10.74 14.12 -34.53
N ASN A 521 -10.00 15.05 -33.92
CA ASN A 521 -10.16 15.64 -32.57
C ASN A 521 -9.20 15.17 -31.47
N ILE A 522 -8.22 16.02 -31.14
CA ILE A 522 -7.94 16.36 -29.73
C ILE A 522 -9.08 17.30 -29.30
N SER A 523 -10.06 16.80 -28.54
CA SER A 523 -11.33 17.49 -28.30
C SER A 523 -11.30 18.43 -27.08
N VAL A 524 -10.73 19.62 -27.24
CA VAL A 524 -10.74 20.62 -26.17
C VAL A 524 -12.03 21.46 -26.15
N ARG A 525 -13.09 21.04 -25.44
CA ARG A 525 -14.09 22.00 -24.92
C ARG A 525 -14.01 22.20 -23.41
N ALA A 526 -14.13 23.46 -22.99
CA ALA A 526 -14.79 23.84 -21.75
C ALA A 526 -16.29 23.57 -21.88
N VAL A 527 -16.87 22.92 -20.88
CA VAL A 527 -18.31 22.69 -20.78
C VAL A 527 -19.01 24.01 -20.42
N ASP A 528 -19.90 24.48 -21.30
CA ASP A 528 -21.12 25.16 -20.88
C ASP A 528 -22.18 24.06 -20.65
N PRO A 529 -22.72 23.88 -19.43
CA PRO A 529 -23.58 22.75 -19.08
C PRO A 529 -24.94 22.68 -19.79
N ALA A 530 -25.22 23.53 -20.79
CA ALA A 530 -26.52 23.66 -21.44
C ALA A 530 -26.58 23.38 -22.96
N SER A 531 -25.49 23.03 -23.66
CA SER A 531 -25.53 22.85 -25.14
C SER A 531 -25.38 21.39 -25.59
N THR A 532 -26.29 20.93 -26.46
CA THR A 532 -26.47 19.52 -26.89
C THR A 532 -26.16 19.25 -28.37
N ASP A 533 -25.35 20.08 -29.05
CA ASP A 533 -25.15 19.93 -30.50
C ASP A 533 -23.84 19.20 -30.85
N ALA A 534 -23.99 17.98 -31.39
CA ALA A 534 -22.94 16.99 -31.61
C ALA A 534 -22.37 16.95 -33.05
N GLU A 535 -22.55 17.99 -33.89
CA GLU A 535 -22.35 17.87 -35.35
C GLU A 535 -21.21 18.70 -36.00
N GLU A 536 -20.31 19.38 -35.26
CA GLU A 536 -19.19 20.16 -35.85
C GLU A 536 -17.81 19.80 -35.23
N GLY A 537 -16.74 19.86 -36.03
CA GLY A 537 -15.37 19.46 -35.66
C GLY A 537 -14.58 20.49 -34.81
N PHE A 538 -13.44 20.06 -34.24
CA PHE A 538 -12.52 20.84 -33.38
C PHE A 538 -12.17 22.24 -33.93
N ILE A 539 -11.82 22.32 -35.22
CA ILE A 539 -11.35 23.56 -35.86
C ILE A 539 -12.49 24.60 -35.93
N GLU A 540 -13.69 24.25 -36.39
CA GLU A 540 -14.80 25.21 -36.54
C GLU A 540 -15.29 25.81 -35.20
N ARG A 541 -15.11 25.10 -34.09
CA ARG A 541 -15.57 25.56 -32.77
C ARG A 541 -14.55 26.40 -32.00
N PHE A 542 -13.24 26.15 -32.16
CA PHE A 542 -12.18 26.97 -31.54
C PHE A 542 -11.94 28.28 -32.34
N LEU A 543 -12.07 28.22 -33.66
CA LEU A 543 -12.02 29.38 -34.56
C LEU A 543 -13.16 30.39 -34.35
N SER A 544 -14.23 30.00 -33.66
CA SER A 544 -15.44 30.83 -33.58
C SER A 544 -15.35 31.99 -32.60
N THR A 545 -14.26 32.11 -31.83
CA THR A 545 -14.17 33.12 -30.76
C THR A 545 -13.20 34.27 -31.00
N GLU A 546 -12.06 34.12 -31.71
CA GLU A 546 -11.21 35.25 -32.12
C GLU A 546 -10.51 34.94 -33.47
N GLU A 547 -10.28 35.95 -34.31
CA GLU A 547 -9.60 35.82 -35.61
C GLU A 547 -8.18 35.24 -35.38
N GLU A 548 -7.85 34.10 -36.00
CA GLU A 548 -6.46 33.60 -36.02
C GLU A 548 -5.56 34.65 -36.68
N ASP A 549 -4.42 34.98 -36.04
CA ASP A 549 -3.46 35.93 -36.61
C ASP A 549 -2.74 35.35 -37.83
N THR A 550 -2.56 34.03 -37.90
CA THR A 550 -1.95 33.32 -39.04
C THR A 550 -2.55 31.91 -39.18
N PRO A 551 -3.06 31.51 -40.36
CA PRO A 551 -3.58 30.15 -40.59
C PRO A 551 -2.52 29.07 -40.36
N PHE A 552 -2.92 27.92 -39.81
CA PHE A 552 -2.02 26.80 -39.50
C PHE A 552 -1.16 26.37 -40.69
N GLU A 553 -1.72 26.29 -41.91
CA GLU A 553 -0.98 25.88 -43.10
C GLU A 553 0.09 26.88 -43.54
N GLU A 554 -0.17 28.18 -43.34
CA GLU A 554 0.80 29.24 -43.64
C GLU A 554 1.91 29.25 -42.59
N TRP A 555 1.53 29.18 -41.30
CA TRP A 555 2.45 29.06 -40.17
C TRP A 555 3.37 27.82 -40.30
N LEU A 556 2.81 26.67 -40.71
CA LEU A 556 3.56 25.42 -40.82
C LEU A 556 4.68 25.50 -41.86
N VAL A 557 4.48 26.24 -42.96
CA VAL A 557 5.50 26.44 -44.00
C VAL A 557 6.63 27.33 -43.50
N GLU A 558 6.29 28.45 -42.83
CA GLU A 558 7.30 29.34 -42.24
C GLU A 558 8.10 28.62 -41.14
N PHE A 559 7.40 27.87 -40.28
CA PHE A 559 8.02 27.11 -39.20
C PHE A 559 8.93 25.98 -39.70
N GLU A 560 8.57 25.34 -40.82
CA GLU A 560 9.44 24.35 -41.47
C GLU A 560 10.77 24.99 -41.93
N GLU A 561 10.72 26.20 -42.51
CA GLU A 561 11.92 26.95 -42.90
C GLU A 561 12.79 27.26 -41.67
N ASP A 562 12.19 27.73 -40.58
CA ASP A 562 12.90 28.02 -39.32
C ASP A 562 13.59 26.78 -38.72
N VAL A 563 12.93 25.62 -38.73
CA VAL A 563 13.52 24.35 -38.27
C VAL A 563 14.69 23.94 -39.15
N HIS A 564 14.58 24.11 -40.48
CA HIS A 564 15.66 23.83 -41.42
C HIS A 564 16.88 24.74 -41.19
N GLU A 565 16.66 26.07 -41.10
CA GLU A 565 17.71 27.03 -40.81
C GLU A 565 18.39 26.72 -39.47
N ARG A 566 17.60 26.37 -38.46
CA ARG A 566 18.12 25.99 -37.15
C ARG A 566 18.95 24.71 -37.20
N THR A 567 18.53 23.72 -37.99
CA THR A 567 19.27 22.47 -38.19
C THR A 567 20.65 22.74 -38.83
N GLU A 568 20.70 23.56 -39.88
CA GLU A 568 21.97 23.95 -40.52
C GLU A 568 22.87 24.73 -39.55
N TYR A 569 22.30 25.66 -38.79
CA TYR A 569 23.03 26.39 -37.76
C TYR A 569 23.65 25.48 -36.68
N LEU A 570 22.92 24.46 -36.25
CA LEU A 570 23.43 23.48 -35.27
C LEU A 570 24.58 22.66 -35.88
N ARG A 571 24.41 22.18 -37.12
CA ARG A 571 25.44 21.44 -37.88
C ARG A 571 26.73 22.23 -38.08
N GLU A 572 26.66 23.55 -38.25
CA GLU A 572 27.83 24.41 -38.40
C GLU A 572 28.61 24.65 -37.09
N ARG A 573 28.01 24.38 -35.92
CA ARG A 573 28.64 24.60 -34.60
C ARG A 573 29.27 23.37 -33.98
N GLU A 574 28.99 22.18 -34.50
CA GLU A 574 29.68 20.92 -34.17
C GLU A 574 31.03 20.80 -34.89
#